data_AF-A0A7C7M501-F1
#
_entry.id   AF-A0A7C7M501-F1
#
_cell.length_a   1.000
_cell.length_b   1.000
_cell.length_c   1.000
_cell.angle_alpha   90.00
_cell.angle_beta   90.00
_cell.angle_gamma   90.00
#
_symmetry.space_group_name_H-M   'P 1'
#
loop_
_entity.id
_entity.type
_entity.pdbx_description
1 polymer ?
#
loop_
_entity_poly.entity_id
_entity_poly.type
_entity_poly.pdbx_seq_one_letter_code
_entity_poly.pdbx_strand_id
1 'polypeptide(L)'
;MMDLKSWLGEQSLSVREFALELEVPLKTAQDWVYRGVAPSAENRNRLTGFISSRCAHHWVIDAANGHTSRGVCKICDEVREFENSTEASLWIPPKRTTSA
;
A
#
# COMPACT_ATOMS: atom_id res chain seq x y z
N MET A 1 11.21 -6.93 -0.96
CA MET A 1 11.26 -6.47 -2.37
C MET A 1 9.98 -6.92 -3.02
N MET A 2 9.21 -5.98 -3.55
CA MET A 2 7.91 -6.25 -4.18
C MET A 2 8.10 -6.98 -5.51
N ASP A 3 7.34 -8.06 -5.73
CA ASP A 3 7.34 -8.77 -7.00
C ASP A 3 6.43 -8.04 -8.00
N LEU A 4 7.03 -7.37 -8.98
CA LEU A 4 6.29 -6.57 -9.96
C LEU A 4 5.35 -7.42 -10.82
N LYS A 5 5.70 -8.68 -11.09
CA LYS A 5 4.89 -9.56 -11.93
C LYS A 5 3.57 -9.91 -11.23
N SER A 6 3.64 -10.35 -9.98
CA SER A 6 2.47 -10.64 -9.16
C SER A 6 1.61 -9.40 -8.96
N TRP A 7 2.22 -8.27 -8.65
CA TRP A 7 1.46 -7.04 -8.42
C TRP A 7 0.75 -6.52 -9.68
N LEU A 8 1.39 -6.56 -10.85
CA LEU A 8 0.72 -6.22 -12.11
C LEU A 8 -0.47 -7.15 -12.38
N GLY A 9 -0.34 -8.44 -12.04
CA GLY A 9 -1.45 -9.40 -12.10
C GLY A 9 -2.62 -9.03 -11.18
N GLU A 10 -2.34 -8.61 -9.95
CA GLU A 10 -3.38 -8.14 -9.00
C GLU A 10 -4.09 -6.88 -9.50
N GLN A 11 -3.36 -5.98 -10.17
CA GLN A 11 -3.93 -4.78 -10.77
C GLN A 11 -4.59 -5.03 -12.14
N SER A 12 -4.61 -6.27 -12.63
CA SER A 12 -5.08 -6.64 -13.97
C SER A 12 -4.41 -5.85 -15.11
N LEU A 13 -3.14 -5.46 -14.93
CA LEU A 13 -2.36 -4.69 -15.91
C LEU A 13 -1.41 -5.59 -16.69
N SER A 14 -1.35 -5.41 -18.01
CA SER A 14 -0.30 -6.03 -18.82
C SER A 14 1.03 -5.28 -18.70
N VAL A 15 2.14 -5.97 -18.95
CA VAL A 15 3.49 -5.35 -19.01
C VAL A 15 3.56 -4.26 -20.10
N ARG A 16 2.74 -4.38 -21.15
CA ARG A 16 2.65 -3.36 -22.22
C ARG A 16 1.99 -2.08 -21.70
N GLU A 17 0.85 -2.19 -21.02
CA GLU A 17 0.16 -1.03 -20.42
C GLU A 17 1.05 -0.36 -19.38
N PHE A 18 1.68 -1.15 -18.50
CA PHE A 18 2.66 -0.67 -17.53
C PHE A 18 3.81 0.12 -18.19
N ALA A 19 4.37 -0.38 -19.31
CA ALA A 19 5.43 0.33 -20.02
C ALA A 19 4.96 1.66 -20.62
N LEU A 20 3.74 1.70 -21.17
CA LEU A 20 3.16 2.92 -21.74
C LEU A 20 2.90 3.96 -20.66
N GLU A 21 2.33 3.56 -19.53
CA GLU A 21 2.02 4.47 -18.43
C GLU A 21 3.26 5.07 -17.77
N LEU A 22 4.35 4.30 -17.66
CA LEU A 22 5.63 4.78 -17.13
C LEU A 22 6.47 5.52 -18.16
N GLU A 23 6.01 5.59 -19.42
CA GLU A 23 6.73 6.17 -20.54
C GLU A 23 8.15 5.58 -20.69
N VAL A 24 8.25 4.25 -20.58
CA VAL A 24 9.51 3.51 -20.74
C VAL A 24 9.44 2.52 -21.89
N PRO A 25 10.57 2.18 -22.54
CA PRO A 25 10.57 1.14 -23.56
C PRO A 25 10.01 -0.18 -23.02
N LEU A 26 9.21 -0.88 -23.83
CA LEU A 26 8.62 -2.18 -23.45
C LEU A 26 9.68 -3.18 -22.95
N LYS A 27 10.86 -3.17 -23.58
CA LYS A 27 11.96 -4.06 -23.18
C LYS A 27 12.47 -3.76 -21.77
N THR A 28 12.52 -2.48 -21.39
CA THR A 28 12.89 -2.04 -20.04
C THR A 28 11.89 -2.54 -19.01
N ALA A 29 10.60 -2.36 -19.27
CA ALA A 29 9.53 -2.87 -18.42
C ALA A 29 9.58 -4.41 -18.28
N GLN A 30 9.80 -5.13 -19.38
CA GLN A 30 9.96 -6.58 -19.37
C GLN A 30 11.16 -7.02 -18.53
N ASP A 31 12.29 -6.31 -18.61
CA ASP A 31 13.49 -6.63 -17.84
C ASP A 31 13.26 -6.40 -16.33
N TRP A 32 12.49 -5.38 -15.94
CA TRP A 32 12.10 -5.19 -14.54
C TRP A 32 11.16 -6.28 -14.03
N VAL A 33 10.13 -6.60 -14.82
CA VAL A 33 9.06 -7.54 -14.42
C VAL A 33 9.52 -8.99 -14.44
N TYR A 34 10.27 -9.41 -15.47
CA TYR A 34 10.60 -10.82 -15.67
C TYR A 34 12.03 -11.19 -15.32
N ARG A 35 12.97 -10.25 -15.37
CA ARG A 35 14.39 -10.50 -15.09
C ARG A 35 14.87 -9.92 -13.77
N GLY A 36 14.01 -9.17 -13.06
CA GLY A 36 14.36 -8.54 -11.79
C GLY A 36 15.47 -7.50 -11.90
N VAL A 37 15.68 -6.92 -13.10
CA VAL A 37 16.70 -5.89 -13.30
C VAL A 37 16.31 -4.63 -12.52
N ALA A 38 17.21 -4.13 -11.69
CA ALA A 38 16.94 -2.93 -10.91
C ALA A 38 16.82 -1.68 -11.82
N PRO A 39 15.76 -0.86 -11.67
CA PRO A 39 15.62 0.38 -12.42
C PRO A 39 16.71 1.41 -12.06
N SER A 40 17.01 2.29 -13.02
CA SER A 40 17.82 3.50 -12.78
C SER A 40 17.16 4.42 -11.74
N ALA A 41 17.91 5.38 -11.18
CA ALA A 41 17.38 6.27 -10.13
C ALA A 41 16.13 7.05 -10.57
N GLU A 42 16.14 7.60 -11.78
CA GLU A 42 14.99 8.30 -12.35
C GLU A 42 13.78 7.39 -12.53
N ASN A 43 14.01 6.18 -13.07
CA ASN A 43 12.97 5.18 -13.27
C ASN A 43 12.38 4.64 -11.97
N ARG A 44 13.18 4.56 -10.89
CA ARG A 44 12.69 4.22 -9.56
C ARG A 44 11.66 5.22 -9.07
N ASN A 45 11.91 6.52 -9.22
CA ASN A 45 10.96 7.54 -8.79
C ASN A 45 9.63 7.44 -9.56
N ARG A 46 9.70 7.24 -10.89
CA ARG A 46 8.51 7.01 -11.73
C ARG A 46 7.74 5.76 -11.29
N LEU A 47 8.45 4.66 -11.05
CA LEU A 47 7.88 3.40 -10.58
C LEU A 47 7.21 3.54 -9.21
N THR A 48 7.87 4.19 -8.25
CA THR A 48 7.32 4.45 -6.91
C THR A 48 6.06 5.29 -7.02
N GLY A 49 6.07 6.38 -7.80
CA GLY A 49 4.88 7.21 -8.01
C GLY A 49 3.71 6.43 -8.64
N PHE A 50 4.00 5.61 -9.65
CA PHE A 50 3.03 4.76 -10.31
C PHE A 50 2.40 3.72 -9.37
N ILE A 51 3.22 3.07 -8.53
CA ILE A 51 2.75 2.10 -7.55
C ILE A 51 1.89 2.80 -6.49
N SER A 52 2.36 3.91 -5.94
CA SER A 52 1.64 4.68 -4.92
C SER A 52 0.27 5.15 -5.40
N SER A 53 0.11 5.56 -6.66
CA SER A 53 -1.19 6.01 -7.20
C SER A 53 -2.23 4.89 -7.35
N ARG A 54 -1.80 3.62 -7.29
CA ARG A 54 -2.64 2.42 -7.44
C ARG A 54 -2.55 1.49 -6.23
N CYS A 55 -1.94 1.95 -5.15
CA CYS A 55 -1.63 1.10 -4.02
C CYS A 55 -2.87 0.87 -3.16
N ALA A 56 -3.42 -0.36 -3.20
CA ALA A 56 -4.30 -0.84 -2.15
C ALA A 56 -3.45 -1.11 -0.89
N HIS A 57 -3.28 -0.09 -0.04
CA HIS A 57 -2.28 -0.12 1.01
C HIS A 57 -2.49 -1.28 2.00
N HIS A 58 -1.51 -2.19 2.04
CA HIS A 58 -1.35 -3.17 3.10
C HIS A 58 -0.53 -2.53 4.23
N TRP A 59 -1.21 -1.95 5.20
CA TRP A 59 -0.56 -1.31 6.35
C TRP A 59 -0.04 -2.34 7.34
N VAL A 60 1.26 -2.28 7.62
CA VAL A 60 1.89 -2.97 8.75
C VAL A 60 2.03 -1.93 9.85
N ILE A 61 1.20 -2.03 10.89
CA ILE A 61 1.12 -1.07 11.98
C ILE A 61 1.90 -1.61 13.18
N ASP A 62 2.77 -0.77 13.75
CA ASP A 62 3.55 -1.09 14.94
C ASP A 62 2.65 -1.35 16.17
N ALA A 63 3.23 -1.98 17.19
CA ALA A 63 2.55 -2.18 18.47
C ALA A 63 2.14 -0.83 19.10
N ALA A 64 0.98 -0.83 19.76
CA ALA A 64 0.44 0.36 20.41
C ALA A 64 1.32 0.83 21.57
N ASN A 65 2.13 1.87 21.32
CA ASN A 65 3.02 2.50 22.29
C ASN A 65 2.58 3.95 22.60
N GLY A 66 1.28 4.21 22.61
CA GLY A 66 0.73 5.55 22.82
C GLY A 66 -0.64 5.77 22.16
N HIS A 67 -1.01 7.02 21.94
CA HIS A 67 -2.28 7.38 21.28
C HIS A 67 -2.29 7.04 19.79
N THR A 68 -1.13 7.11 19.14
CA THR A 68 -0.96 6.73 17.73
C THR A 68 0.08 5.62 17.59
N SER A 69 -0.06 4.83 16.53
CA SER A 69 0.91 3.85 16.07
C SER A 69 1.37 4.20 14.66
N ARG A 70 2.66 4.03 14.40
CA ARG A 70 3.21 4.18 13.06
C ARG A 70 2.83 2.98 12.22
N GLY A 71 2.35 3.21 11.00
CA GLY A 71 2.14 2.18 9.99
C GLY A 71 2.97 2.44 8.76
N VAL A 72 3.53 1.37 8.18
CA VAL A 72 4.25 1.39 6.91
C VAL A 72 3.53 0.49 5.93
N CYS A 73 3.27 1.00 4.73
CA CYS A 73 2.70 0.20 3.67
C CYS A 73 3.76 -0.77 3.12
N LYS A 74 3.48 -2.07 3.14
CA LYS A 74 4.41 -3.10 2.63
C LYS A 74 4.65 -3.05 1.11
N ILE A 75 3.83 -2.28 0.40
CA ILE A 75 3.78 -2.23 -1.06
C ILE A 75 4.51 -0.99 -1.58
N CYS A 76 4.11 0.21 -1.13
CA CYS A 76 4.67 1.48 -1.60
C CYS A 76 5.58 2.18 -0.59
N ASP A 77 5.81 1.59 0.60
CA ASP A 77 6.60 2.17 1.69
C ASP A 77 6.08 3.51 2.23
N GLU A 78 4.83 3.89 1.92
CA GLU A 78 4.18 5.05 2.53
C GLU A 78 4.12 4.87 4.05
N VAL A 79 4.37 5.95 4.79
CA VAL A 79 4.31 5.99 6.25
C VAL A 79 3.12 6.83 6.66
N ARG A 80 2.27 6.30 7.55
CA ARG A 80 1.10 6.98 8.09
C ARG A 80 0.96 6.67 9.58
N GLU A 81 0.38 7.61 10.34
CA GLU A 81 0.00 7.37 11.74
C GLU A 81 -1.46 6.90 11.84
N PHE A 82 -1.69 5.93 12.73
CA PHE A 82 -2.99 5.35 13.02
C PHE A 82 -3.35 5.57 14.47
N GLU A 83 -4.56 6.03 14.76
CA GLU A 83 -5.04 6.19 16.14
C GLU A 83 -5.32 4.83 16.78
N ASN A 84 -4.82 4.63 17.99
CA ASN A 84 -5.12 3.44 18.78
C ASN A 84 -6.46 3.63 19.50
N SER A 85 -7.20 2.54 19.64
CA SER A 85 -8.41 2.51 20.46
C SER A 85 -8.08 2.82 21.92
N THR A 86 -8.66 3.88 22.46
CA THR A 86 -8.56 4.24 23.89
C THR A 86 -9.77 3.71 24.67
N GLU A 87 -9.63 3.53 25.98
CA GLU A 87 -10.63 2.97 26.90
C GLU A 87 -11.95 3.79 27.00
N ALA A 88 -12.05 4.95 26.35
CA ALA A 88 -13.21 5.83 26.40
C ALA A 88 -14.41 5.35 25.55
N SER A 89 -14.31 4.22 24.84
CA SER A 89 -15.50 3.52 24.31
C SER A 89 -16.21 2.77 25.44
N LEU A 90 -16.75 3.52 26.40
CA LEU A 90 -17.76 3.01 27.32
C LEU A 90 -18.98 2.64 26.48
N TRP A 91 -19.10 1.37 26.11
CA TRP A 91 -20.33 0.84 25.54
C TRP A 91 -21.41 0.96 26.61
N ILE A 92 -22.27 1.99 26.52
CA ILE A 92 -23.40 2.16 27.43
C ILE A 92 -24.53 1.28 26.88
N PRO A 93 -24.84 0.13 27.49
CA PRO A 93 -25.99 -0.66 27.07
C PRO A 93 -27.27 0.19 27.24
N PRO A 94 -28.23 0.10 26.30
CA PRO A 94 -29.49 0.82 26.43
C PRO A 94 -30.17 0.43 27.75
N LYS A 95 -30.51 1.43 28.57
CA LYS A 95 -31.24 1.20 29.81
C LYS A 95 -32.63 0.67 29.45
N ARG A 96 -32.93 -0.59 29.79
CA ARG A 96 -34.30 -1.10 29.75
C ARG A 96 -35.11 -0.36 30.81
N THR A 97 -35.90 0.63 30.39
CA THR A 97 -36.98 1.18 31.21
C THR A 97 -38.09 0.14 31.27
N THR A 98 -38.12 -0.63 32.36
CA THR A 98 -39.33 -1.36 32.76
C THR A 98 -40.29 -0.32 33.34
N SER A 99 -41.25 0.13 32.53
CA SER A 99 -42.44 0.80 33.01
C SER A 99 -43.30 -0.23 33.73
N ALA A 100 -43.58 0.02 35.01
CA ALA A 100 -44.53 -0.71 35.83
C ALA A 100 -45.97 -0.25 35.55
#